data_AF-A0A7X6Q1N4-F1
#
_entry.id   AF-A0A7X6Q1N4-F1
#
_cell.length_a   1.000
_cell.length_b   1.000
_cell.length_c   1.000
_cell.angle_alpha   90.00
_cell.angle_beta   90.00
_cell.angle_gamma   90.00
#
_symmetry.space_group_name_H-M   'P 1'
#
loop_
_entity.id
_entity.type
_entity.pdbx_description
1 polymer ?
#
loop_
_entity_poly.entity_id
_entity_poly.type
_entity_poly.pdbx_seq_one_letter_code
_entity_poly.pdbx_strand_id
1 'polypeptide(L)'
;MEVAKERKSVGLVLDDLLSKFVVGMAIVAGALTFVMALAVCYGVIGRAFLKMDVAWVLEICEYLIYIDVMLATPWVLKIDKHVRVDIIP
;
A
#
# COMPACT_ATOMS: atom_id res chain seq x y z
N MET A 1 31.20 -24.13 -10.05
CA MET A 1 30.59 -22.98 -10.77
C MET A 1 29.06 -23.10 -10.86
N GLU A 2 28.48 -24.31 -10.87
CA GLU A 2 27.01 -24.51 -10.88
C GLU A 2 26.28 -24.01 -9.63
N VAL A 3 26.84 -24.20 -8.43
CA VAL A 3 26.21 -23.78 -7.17
C VAL A 3 25.99 -22.26 -7.10
N ALA A 4 26.89 -21.46 -7.67
CA ALA A 4 26.75 -20.01 -7.74
C ALA A 4 25.68 -19.55 -8.74
N LYS A 5 25.42 -20.35 -9.79
CA LYS A 5 24.41 -20.06 -10.81
C LYS A 5 23.00 -20.37 -10.30
N GLU A 6 22.83 -21.48 -9.59
CA GLU A 6 21.60 -21.84 -8.87
C GLU A 6 21.25 -20.78 -7.81
N ARG A 7 22.23 -20.35 -7.01
CA ARG A 7 22.02 -19.33 -5.96
C ARG A 7 21.53 -17.98 -6.51
N LYS A 8 22.08 -17.56 -7.65
CA LYS A 8 21.67 -16.33 -8.34
C LYS A 8 20.28 -16.46 -8.97
N SER A 9 19.93 -17.65 -9.46
CA SER A 9 18.62 -17.96 -10.04
C SER A 9 17.51 -17.89 -8.98
N VAL A 10 17.74 -18.46 -7.80
CA VAL A 10 16.76 -18.44 -6.70
C VAL A 10 16.52 -17.03 -6.17
N GLY A 11 17.58 -16.22 -6.00
CA GLY A 11 17.45 -14.82 -5.58
C GLY A 11 16.62 -13.97 -6.55
N LEU A 12 16.86 -14.14 -7.85
CA LEU A 12 16.11 -13.43 -8.90
C LEU A 12 14.62 -13.75 -8.89
N VAL A 13 14.25 -15.01 -8.65
CA VAL A 13 12.83 -15.42 -8.57
C VAL A 13 12.18 -14.86 -7.31
N LEU A 14 12.90 -14.82 -6.19
CA LEU A 14 12.40 -14.28 -4.92
C LEU A 14 12.16 -12.77 -5.00
N ASP A 15 13.10 -12.03 -5.59
CA ASP A 15 12.98 -10.58 -5.78
C ASP A 15 11.81 -10.21 -6.69
N ASP A 16 11.57 -11.01 -7.74
CA ASP A 16 10.43 -10.82 -8.65
C ASP A 16 9.09 -11.13 -7.97
N LEU A 17 9.05 -12.20 -7.16
CA LEU A 17 7.85 -12.57 -6.40
C LEU A 17 7.50 -11.53 -5.34
N LEU A 18 8.49 -11.08 -4.55
CA LEU A 18 8.32 -9.99 -3.59
C LEU A 18 7.90 -8.70 -4.28
N SER A 19 8.53 -8.40 -5.42
CA SER A 19 8.19 -7.24 -6.22
C SER A 19 6.72 -7.23 -6.66
N LYS A 20 6.20 -8.36 -7.11
CA LYS A 20 4.79 -8.53 -7.50
C LYS A 20 3.86 -8.40 -6.30
N PHE A 21 4.22 -9.03 -5.17
CA PHE A 21 3.45 -8.95 -3.93
C PHE A 21 3.31 -7.51 -3.43
N VAL A 22 4.42 -6.76 -3.38
CA VAL A 22 4.45 -5.34 -2.96
C VAL A 22 3.59 -4.47 -3.88
N VAL A 23 3.61 -4.70 -5.20
CA VAL A 23 2.74 -3.97 -6.13
C VAL A 23 1.27 -4.29 -5.88
N GLY A 24 0.93 -5.55 -5.57
CA GLY A 24 -0.43 -5.92 -5.17
C GLY A 24 -0.90 -5.15 -3.92
N MET A 25 -0.06 -5.06 -2.90
CA MET A 25 -0.37 -4.28 -1.69
C MET A 25 -0.56 -2.79 -1.99
N ALA A 26 0.25 -2.23 -2.90
CA ALA A 26 0.14 -0.83 -3.32
C ALA A 26 -1.19 -0.54 -4.04
N ILE A 27 -1.66 -1.46 -4.88
CA ILE A 27 -2.97 -1.33 -5.54
C ILE A 27 -4.09 -1.34 -4.50
N VAL A 28 -4.01 -2.23 -3.51
CA VAL A 28 -5.00 -2.30 -2.42
C VAL A 28 -4.98 -1.01 -1.60
N ALA A 29 -3.81 -0.48 -1.24
CA ALA A 29 -3.70 0.82 -0.56
C ALA A 29 -4.31 1.96 -1.40
N GLY A 30 -3.96 2.05 -2.69
CA GLY A 30 -4.57 3.05 -3.58
C GLY A 30 -6.10 2.96 -3.64
N ALA A 31 -6.66 1.75 -3.64
CA ALA A 31 -8.11 1.54 -3.59
C ALA A 31 -8.71 1.97 -2.24
N LEU A 32 -8.07 1.66 -1.11
CA LEU A 32 -8.52 2.09 0.22
C LEU A 32 -8.48 3.62 0.34
N THR A 33 -7.43 4.26 -0.16
CA THR A 33 -7.33 5.72 -0.23
C THR A 33 -8.48 6.33 -1.04
N PHE A 34 -8.83 5.75 -2.18
CA PHE A 34 -9.96 6.20 -2.98
C PHE A 34 -11.30 6.05 -2.23
N VAL A 35 -11.50 4.94 -1.52
CA VAL A 35 -12.68 4.72 -0.67
C VAL A 35 -12.75 5.76 0.46
N MET A 36 -11.63 6.07 1.12
CA MET A 36 -11.58 7.13 2.13
C MET A 36 -11.98 8.49 1.53
N ALA A 37 -11.48 8.83 0.34
CA ALA A 37 -11.85 10.08 -0.33
C ALA A 37 -13.37 10.16 -0.59
N LEU A 38 -13.98 9.06 -1.06
CA LEU A 38 -15.43 8.99 -1.24
C LEU A 38 -16.19 9.11 0.08
N ALA A 39 -15.73 8.47 1.15
CA ALA A 39 -16.34 8.56 2.48
C ALA A 39 -16.30 10.00 3.02
N VAL A 40 -15.17 10.70 2.87
CA VAL A 40 -15.04 12.11 3.25
C VAL A 40 -15.98 12.99 2.42
N CYS A 41 -16.03 12.80 1.10
CA CYS A 41 -16.97 13.51 0.23
C CYS A 41 -18.43 13.28 0.67
N TYR A 42 -18.81 12.05 1.02
CA TYR A 42 -20.13 11.73 1.56
C TYR A 42 -20.40 12.47 2.87
N GLY A 43 -19.44 12.50 3.80
CA GLY A 43 -19.57 13.25 5.05
C GLY A 43 -19.75 14.76 4.82
N VAL A 44 -19.01 15.34 3.87
CA VAL A 44 -19.13 16.76 3.49
C VAL A 44 -20.49 17.06 2.87
N ILE A 45 -20.97 16.23 1.93
CA ILE A 45 -22.29 16.39 1.30
C ILE A 45 -23.41 16.26 2.35
N GLY A 46 -23.30 15.26 3.24
CA GLY A 46 -24.23 15.05 4.35
C GLY A 46 -24.34 16.28 5.24
N ARG A 47 -23.21 16.87 5.62
CA ARG A 47 -23.19 18.08 6.44
C ARG A 47 -23.73 19.31 5.70
N ALA A 48 -23.34 19.50 4.44
CA ALA A 48 -23.69 20.68 3.64
C ALA A 48 -25.17 20.73 3.25
N PHE A 49 -25.77 19.58 2.91
CA PHE A 49 -27.16 19.53 2.40
C PHE A 49 -28.16 19.02 3.42
N LEU A 50 -27.79 18.04 4.26
CA LEU A 50 -28.72 17.35 5.16
C LEU A 50 -28.63 17.84 6.61
N LYS A 51 -27.69 18.75 6.93
CA LYS A 51 -27.39 19.22 8.31
C LYS A 51 -27.18 18.08 9.32
N MET A 52 -26.88 16.88 8.83
CA MET A 52 -26.58 15.71 9.63
C MET A 52 -25.06 15.57 9.71
N ASP A 53 -24.55 15.46 10.94
CA ASP A 53 -23.13 15.22 11.15
C ASP A 53 -22.85 13.73 11.18
N VAL A 54 -22.05 13.27 10.22
CA VAL A 54 -21.80 11.84 10.00
C VAL A 54 -20.51 11.44 10.75
N ALA A 55 -20.59 11.37 12.08
CA ALA A 55 -19.43 11.17 12.95
C ALA A 55 -18.63 9.89 12.62
N TRP A 56 -19.31 8.82 12.20
CA TRP A 56 -18.67 7.54 11.85
C TRP A 56 -17.70 7.64 10.66
N VAL A 57 -17.84 8.64 9.78
CA VAL A 57 -16.92 8.82 8.64
C VAL A 57 -15.51 9.09 9.11
N LEU A 58 -15.35 9.87 10.19
CA LEU A 58 -14.04 10.19 10.75
C LEU A 58 -13.36 8.96 11.32
N GLU A 59 -14.09 8.18 12.12
CA GLU A 59 -13.58 6.95 12.73
C GLU A 59 -13.10 5.95 11.66
N ILE A 60 -13.89 5.75 10.60
CA ILE A 60 -13.50 4.86 9.49
C ILE A 60 -12.24 5.36 8.79
N CYS A 61 -12.14 6.66 8.51
CA CYS A 61 -10.95 7.22 7.84
C CYS A 61 -9.70 7.07 8.72
N GLU A 62 -9.83 7.27 10.04
CA GLU A 62 -8.73 7.11 10.98
C GLU A 62 -8.24 5.66 11.04
N TYR A 63 -9.15 4.68 11.09
CA TYR A 63 -8.73 3.26 11.05
C TYR A 63 -8.13 2.86 9.71
N LEU A 64 -8.69 3.35 8.60
CA LEU A 64 -8.21 3.03 7.26
C LEU A 64 -6.82 3.62 7.00
N ILE A 65 -6.53 4.85 7.43
CA ILE A 65 -5.22 5.47 7.18
C ILE A 65 -4.08 4.73 7.90
N TYR A 66 -4.31 4.18 9.10
CA TYR A 66 -3.30 3.35 9.78
C TYR A 66 -2.93 2.11 8.98
N ILE A 67 -3.93 1.43 8.41
CA ILE A 67 -3.73 0.22 7.60
C ILE A 67 -3.09 0.59 6.26
N ASP A 68 -3.58 1.66 5.63
CA ASP A 68 -3.14 2.14 4.33
C ASP A 68 -1.65 2.48 4.31
N VAL A 69 -1.18 3.22 5.32
CA VAL A 69 0.25 3.58 5.45
C VAL A 69 1.12 2.33 5.53
N MET A 70 0.73 1.33 6.33
CA MET A 70 1.50 0.08 6.45
C MET A 70 1.54 -0.70 5.14
N LEU A 71 0.45 -0.70 4.36
CA LEU A 71 0.38 -1.36 3.05
C LEU A 71 1.14 -0.60 1.96
N ALA A 72 1.11 0.74 1.97
CA ALA A 72 1.73 1.58 0.96
C ALA A 72 3.25 1.72 1.16
N THR A 73 3.73 1.70 2.42
CA THR A 73 5.14 1.95 2.78
C THR A 73 6.14 1.10 1.99
N PRO A 74 6.00 -0.24 1.87
CA PRO A 74 6.95 -1.08 1.14
C PRO A 74 7.09 -0.70 -0.34
N TRP A 75 6.00 -0.26 -0.98
CA TRP A 75 6.01 0.15 -2.37
C TRP A 75 6.63 1.53 -2.56
N VAL A 76 6.33 2.48 -1.66
CA VAL A 76 6.92 3.83 -1.69
C VAL A 76 8.44 3.75 -1.53
N LEU A 77 8.93 2.92 -0.60
CA LEU A 77 10.37 2.71 -0.39
C LEU A 77 11.06 2.00 -1.57
N LYS A 78 10.30 1.23 -2.37
CA LYS A 78 10.83 0.57 -3.57
C LYS A 78 11.05 1.55 -4.74
N ILE A 79 10.35 2.68 -4.78
CA ILE A 79 10.47 3.67 -5.87
C ILE A 79 11.80 4.41 -5.79
N ASP A 80 12.25 4.78 -4.58
CA ASP A 80 13.51 5.50 -4.38
C ASP A 80 14.69 4.53 -4.19
N LYS A 81 14.98 3.80 -5.26
CA LYS A 81 15.92 2.66 -5.41
C LYS A 81 17.39 2.90 -5.03
N HIS A 82 17.73 3.90 -4.22
CA HIS A 82 19.09 4.13 -3.73
C HIS A 82 19.59 3.00 -2.81
N VAL A 83 18.69 2.26 -2.15
CA VAL A 83 19.04 1.09 -1.34
C VAL A 83 18.60 -0.18 -2.07
N ARG A 84 19.55 -0.89 -2.69
CA ARG A 84 19.33 -2.27 -3.14
C ARG A 84 19.24 -3.16 -1.92
N VAL A 85 18.04 -3.62 -1.60
CA VAL A 85 17.83 -4.69 -0.63
C VAL A 85 18.15 -5.99 -1.34
N ASP A 86 19.44 -6.36 -1.36
CA ASP A 86 19.86 -7.69 -1.80
C ASP A 86 19.47 -8.68 -0.69
N ILE A 87 18.37 -9.42 -0.90
CA ILE A 87 17.84 -10.39 0.08
C ILE A 87 18.76 -11.62 0.21
N ILE A 88 19.70 -11.78 -0.72
CA ILE A 88 20.73 -12.83 -0.71
C ILE A 88 22.10 -12.19 -0.98
N PRO A 89 23.13 -12.44 -0.14
CA PRO A 89 24.52 -12.06 -0.42
C PRO A 89 25.16 -12.94 -1.51
#